data_AF-A0A7S2DC79-F1
#
_entry.id   AF-A0A7S2DC79-F1
#
_cell.length_a   1.000
_cell.length_b   1.000
_cell.length_c   1.000
_cell.angle_alpha   90.00
_cell.angle_beta   90.00
_cell.angle_gamma   90.00
#
_symmetry.space_group_name_H-M   'P 1'
#
loop_
_entity.id
_entity.type
_entity.pdbx_description
1 polymer ?
#
loop_
_entity_poly.entity_id
_entity_poly.type
_entity_poly.pdbx_seq_one_letter_code
_entity_poly.pdbx_strand_id
1 'polypeptide(L)'
;YFSAEHAAAIIMAFPFHDYFRVQALVTLFNRIVDVEMIDEVIVKRLSRMEAKEAYHRLGYLHLSNPMYPDRWYELDLRSYEQRELAKVLIRLATVEPGENW
;
A
#
# COMPACT_ATOMS: atom_id res chain seq x y z
N TYR A 1 -3.63 19.76 4.85
CA TYR A 1 -2.67 18.68 4.61
C TYR A 1 -2.49 17.91 5.91
N PHE A 2 -2.36 16.59 5.84
CA PHE A 2 -2.34 15.69 7.00
C PHE A 2 -1.15 14.73 6.89
N SER A 3 -0.68 14.18 8.01
CA SER A 3 0.24 13.04 7.97
C SER A 3 -0.52 11.73 7.69
N ALA A 4 0.18 10.67 7.33
CA ALA A 4 -0.37 9.34 7.12
C ALA A 4 -1.05 8.82 8.40
N GLU A 5 -0.49 9.13 9.57
CA GLU A 5 -1.11 8.80 10.86
C GLU A 5 -2.42 9.55 11.11
N HIS A 6 -2.48 10.84 10.81
CA HIS A 6 -3.73 11.60 10.89
C HIS A 6 -4.77 11.08 9.90
N ALA A 7 -4.36 10.76 8.67
CA ALA A 7 -5.23 10.15 7.68
C ALA A 7 -5.73 8.78 8.18
N ALA A 8 -4.87 7.96 8.78
CA ALA A 8 -5.22 6.68 9.36
C ALA A 8 -6.29 6.82 10.46
N ALA A 9 -6.16 7.80 11.36
CA ALA A 9 -7.16 8.05 12.39
C ALA A 9 -8.54 8.35 11.78
N ILE A 10 -8.59 9.15 10.71
CA ILE A 10 -9.84 9.47 10.00
C ILE A 10 -10.39 8.22 9.30
N ILE A 11 -9.54 7.47 8.57
CA ILE A 11 -9.92 6.25 7.86
C ILE A 11 -10.52 5.23 8.83
N MET A 12 -9.90 5.04 10.00
CA MET A 12 -10.35 4.06 11.00
C MET A 12 -11.65 4.47 11.71
N ALA A 13 -12.05 5.73 11.64
CA ALA A 13 -13.35 6.19 12.14
C ALA A 13 -14.53 5.71 11.27
N PHE A 14 -14.28 5.31 10.03
CA PHE A 14 -15.31 4.70 9.17
C PHE A 14 -15.50 3.21 9.50
N PRO A 15 -16.74 2.70 9.38
CA PRO A 15 -17.02 1.30 9.64
C PRO A 15 -16.37 0.38 8.61
N PHE A 16 -16.07 -0.86 9.04
CA PHE A 16 -15.58 -1.93 8.19
C PHE A 16 -16.74 -2.54 7.37
N HIS A 17 -17.23 -1.79 6.40
CA HIS A 17 -18.34 -2.15 5.52
C HIS A 17 -18.18 -1.48 4.16
N ASP A 18 -18.54 -2.15 3.07
CA ASP A 18 -18.56 -1.63 1.69
C ASP A 18 -17.35 -0.78 1.27
N TYR A 19 -16.15 -1.12 1.76
CA TYR A 19 -14.93 -0.38 1.47
C TYR A 19 -14.98 1.12 1.84
N PHE A 20 -15.81 1.54 2.80
CA PHE A 20 -15.89 2.95 3.22
C PHE A 20 -14.54 3.52 3.67
N ARG A 21 -13.73 2.70 4.35
CA ARG A 21 -12.36 3.07 4.73
C ARG A 21 -11.47 3.33 3.52
N VAL A 22 -11.58 2.51 2.48
CA VAL A 22 -10.84 2.70 1.22
C VAL A 22 -11.32 3.95 0.49
N GLN A 23 -12.64 4.20 0.49
CA GLN A 23 -13.19 5.43 -0.08
C GLN A 23 -12.67 6.68 0.63
N ALA A 24 -12.59 6.65 1.96
CA ALA A 24 -11.98 7.72 2.75
C ALA A 24 -10.50 7.90 2.41
N LEU A 25 -9.73 6.80 2.31
CA LEU A 25 -8.33 6.81 1.91
C LEU A 25 -8.14 7.48 0.54
N VAL A 26 -8.87 7.04 -0.50
CA VAL A 26 -8.79 7.60 -1.86
C VAL A 26 -9.10 9.10 -1.86
N THR A 27 -10.09 9.52 -1.07
CA THR A 27 -10.51 10.93 -0.97
C THR A 27 -9.44 11.79 -0.29
N LEU A 28 -8.75 11.24 0.71
CA LEU A 28 -7.73 11.95 1.48
C LEU A 28 -6.33 11.90 0.86
N PHE A 29 -6.09 10.97 -0.06
CA PHE A 29 -4.76 10.61 -0.56
C PHE A 29 -3.91 11.82 -0.99
N ASN A 30 -4.46 12.70 -1.83
CA ASN A 30 -3.76 13.90 -2.33
C ASN A 30 -3.53 15.00 -1.26
N ARG A 31 -3.97 14.77 -0.02
CA ARG A 31 -3.77 15.69 1.11
C ARG A 31 -2.76 15.15 2.12
N ILE A 32 -2.23 13.95 1.92
CA ILE A 32 -1.23 13.30 2.77
C ILE A 32 0.16 13.86 2.40
N VAL A 33 0.95 14.27 3.41
CA VAL A 33 2.26 14.90 3.19
C VAL A 33 3.42 13.88 3.10
N ASP A 34 3.33 12.81 3.88
CA ASP A 34 4.23 11.65 4.00
C ASP A 34 3.55 10.44 3.35
N VAL A 35 3.22 10.58 2.06
CA VAL A 35 2.44 9.60 1.30
C VAL A 35 3.10 8.23 1.29
N GLU A 36 4.42 8.15 1.31
CA GLU A 36 5.20 6.91 1.39
C GLU A 36 4.87 6.06 2.63
N MET A 37 4.37 6.68 3.70
CA MET A 37 3.99 5.98 4.94
C MET A 37 2.57 5.38 4.86
N ILE A 38 1.78 5.74 3.86
CA ILE A 38 0.41 5.24 3.73
C ILE A 38 0.37 3.74 3.42
N ASP A 39 1.41 3.23 2.78
CA ASP A 39 1.57 1.82 2.45
C ASP A 39 1.57 0.94 3.71
N GLU A 40 2.31 1.38 4.73
CA GLU A 40 2.36 0.74 6.05
C GLU A 40 1.01 0.81 6.75
N VAL A 41 0.29 1.94 6.65
CA VAL A 41 -1.07 2.09 7.18
C VAL A 41 -2.02 1.08 6.53
N ILE A 42 -1.98 0.96 5.20
CA ILE A 42 -2.82 0.04 4.44
C ILE A 42 -2.56 -1.40 4.89
N VAL A 43 -1.30 -1.83 4.91
CA VAL A 43 -0.94 -3.22 5.23
C VAL A 43 -1.20 -3.57 6.69
N LYS A 44 -0.98 -2.64 7.63
CA LYS A 44 -1.12 -2.92 9.07
C LYS A 44 -2.53 -2.71 9.62
N ARG A 45 -3.33 -1.81 9.03
CA ARG A 45 -4.62 -1.39 9.62
C ARG A 45 -5.84 -1.79 8.80
N LEU A 46 -5.69 -2.02 7.50
CA LEU A 46 -6.80 -2.45 6.66
C LEU A 46 -6.79 -3.98 6.52
N SER A 47 -7.97 -4.55 6.26
CA SER A 47 -8.07 -5.96 5.91
C SER A 47 -7.41 -6.26 4.57
N ARG A 48 -7.08 -7.53 4.29
CA ARG A 48 -6.53 -7.94 2.98
C ARG A 48 -7.41 -7.52 1.80
N MET A 49 -8.74 -7.58 1.97
CA MET A 49 -9.69 -7.18 0.92
C MET A 49 -9.66 -5.67 0.68
N GLU A 50 -9.63 -4.87 1.75
CA GLU A 50 -9.52 -3.41 1.64
C GLU A 50 -8.18 -2.97 1.08
N ALA A 51 -7.09 -3.60 1.51
CA ALA A 51 -5.75 -3.33 0.98
C ALA A 51 -5.71 -3.61 -0.53
N LYS A 52 -6.20 -4.78 -0.97
CA LYS A 52 -6.30 -5.12 -2.40
C LYS A 52 -7.11 -4.09 -3.19
N GLU A 53 -8.24 -3.63 -2.65
CA GLU A 53 -9.05 -2.59 -3.27
C GLU A 53 -8.33 -1.22 -3.31
N ALA A 54 -7.58 -0.88 -2.25
CA ALA A 54 -6.78 0.35 -2.22
C ALA A 54 -5.69 0.35 -3.31
N TYR A 55 -4.93 -0.73 -3.45
CA TYR A 55 -3.95 -0.89 -4.54
C TYR A 55 -4.60 -0.91 -5.92
N HIS A 56 -5.78 -1.51 -6.04
CA HIS A 56 -6.52 -1.48 -7.30
C HIS A 56 -6.92 -0.06 -7.71
N ARG A 57 -7.35 0.79 -6.76
CA ARG A 57 -7.83 2.15 -7.04
C ARG A 57 -6.73 3.20 -7.16
N LEU A 58 -5.67 3.10 -6.35
CA LEU A 58 -4.62 4.11 -6.28
C LEU A 58 -3.35 3.73 -7.05
N GLY A 59 -3.22 2.46 -7.44
CA GLY A 59 -2.09 1.94 -8.19
C GLY A 59 -1.05 1.27 -7.29
N TYR A 60 -0.47 0.18 -7.79
CA TYR A 60 0.52 -0.61 -7.05
C TYR A 60 1.83 0.17 -6.90
N LEU A 61 2.31 0.78 -7.97
CA LEU A 61 3.58 1.52 -7.96
C LEU A 61 3.49 2.83 -7.18
N HIS A 62 2.30 3.41 -7.07
CA HIS A 62 2.08 4.64 -6.32
C HIS A 62 2.07 4.42 -4.81
N LEU A 63 1.50 3.28 -4.39
CA LEU A 63 1.38 2.98 -2.96
C LEU A 63 2.58 2.24 -2.40
N SER A 64 3.18 1.31 -3.14
CA SER A 64 4.25 0.47 -2.59
C SER A 64 5.45 1.30 -2.13
N ASN A 65 5.92 1.03 -0.91
CA ASN A 65 7.09 1.64 -0.33
C ASN A 65 8.29 0.66 -0.35
N PRO A 66 9.29 0.89 -1.23
CA PRO A 66 10.46 0.02 -1.35
C PRO A 66 11.32 -0.07 -0.09
N MET A 67 11.18 0.86 0.86
CA MET A 67 11.92 0.85 2.13
C MET A 67 11.36 -0.16 3.14
N TYR A 68 10.16 -0.68 2.90
CA TYR A 68 9.52 -1.70 3.73
C TYR A 68 9.01 -2.85 2.85
N PRO A 69 9.91 -3.54 2.12
CA PRO A 69 9.52 -4.54 1.14
C PRO A 69 9.11 -5.86 1.79
N ASP A 70 9.45 -6.13 3.05
CA ASP A 70 9.25 -7.42 3.72
C ASP A 70 7.77 -7.71 4.05
N ARG A 71 7.07 -8.26 3.07
CA ARG A 71 5.62 -8.49 3.15
C ARG A 71 5.18 -9.69 2.31
N TRP A 72 3.95 -10.13 2.53
CA TRP A 72 3.31 -11.13 1.68
C TRP A 72 2.74 -10.47 0.41
N TYR A 73 3.27 -10.83 -0.76
CA TYR A 73 2.78 -10.34 -2.05
C TYR A 73 2.07 -11.44 -2.84
N GLU A 74 0.89 -11.10 -3.37
CA GLU A 74 0.18 -11.90 -4.38
C GLU A 74 0.05 -11.04 -5.64
N LEU A 75 1.04 -11.13 -6.54
CA LEU A 75 1.12 -10.28 -7.73
C LEU A 75 0.64 -11.03 -8.97
N ASP A 76 -0.26 -10.40 -9.73
CA ASP A 76 -0.64 -10.79 -11.08
C ASP A 76 0.32 -10.17 -12.10
N LEU A 77 1.28 -10.97 -12.57
CA LEU A 77 2.31 -10.54 -13.51
C LEU A 77 1.78 -10.19 -14.91
N ARG A 78 0.49 -10.45 -15.20
CA ARG A 78 -0.16 -9.96 -16.42
C ARG A 78 -0.40 -8.45 -16.35
N SER A 79 -0.64 -7.92 -15.15
CA SER A 79 -0.73 -6.48 -14.91
C SER A 79 0.65 -5.83 -15.03
N TYR A 80 0.74 -4.75 -15.80
CA TYR A 80 1.99 -4.02 -15.99
C TYR A 80 2.55 -3.50 -14.67
N GLU A 81 1.76 -2.79 -13.87
CA GLU A 81 2.22 -2.21 -12.61
C GLU A 81 2.72 -3.26 -11.62
N GLN A 82 1.97 -4.36 -11.46
CA GLN A 82 2.35 -5.41 -10.53
C GLN A 82 3.61 -6.15 -11.00
N ARG A 83 3.79 -6.30 -12.31
CA ARG A 83 5.03 -6.83 -12.88
C ARG A 83 6.23 -5.90 -12.66
N GLU A 84 6.05 -4.59 -12.77
CA GLU A 84 7.11 -3.64 -12.44
C GLU A 84 7.45 -3.66 -10.95
N LEU A 85 6.45 -3.76 -10.06
CA LEU A 85 6.67 -3.95 -8.63
C LEU A 85 7.45 -5.24 -8.36
N ALA A 86 7.10 -6.35 -9.02
CA ALA A 86 7.84 -7.61 -8.89
C ALA A 86 9.31 -7.45 -9.27
N LYS A 87 9.64 -6.71 -10.33
CA LYS A 87 11.03 -6.42 -10.71
C LYS A 87 11.77 -5.61 -9.64
N VAL A 88 11.11 -4.63 -9.04
CA VAL A 88 11.69 -3.84 -7.94
C VAL A 88 11.99 -4.75 -6.75
N LEU A 89 11.04 -5.60 -6.34
CA LEU A 89 11.23 -6.54 -5.24
C LEU A 89 12.36 -7.55 -5.50
N ILE A 90 12.44 -8.12 -6.71
CA ILE A 90 13.54 -9.02 -7.11
C ILE A 90 14.89 -8.30 -7.04
N ARG A 91 14.93 -7.04 -7.48
CA ARG A 91 16.17 -6.25 -7.42
C ARG A 91 16.59 -5.97 -5.99
N LEU A 92 15.66 -5.62 -5.10
CA LEU A 92 15.93 -5.45 -3.67
C LEU A 92 16.48 -6.75 -3.08
N ALA A 93 15.81 -7.88 -3.32
CA ALA A 93 16.26 -9.20 -2.88
C ALA A 93 17.61 -9.65 -3.49
N THR A 94 18.10 -9.02 -4.57
CA THR A 94 19.42 -9.33 -5.13
C THR A 94 20.52 -8.45 -4.54
N VAL A 95 20.17 -7.20 -4.20
CA VAL A 95 21.13 -6.17 -3.77
C VAL A 95 21.27 -6.14 -2.24
N GLU A 96 20.18 -6.38 -1.52
CA GLU A 96 20.17 -6.33 -0.06
C GLU A 96 20.82 -7.59 0.53
N PRO A 97 21.81 -7.42 1.42
CA PRO A 97 22.44 -8.54 2.10
C PRO A 97 21.45 -9.21 3.07
N GLY A 98 21.25 -10.52 2.94
CA GLY A 98 20.34 -11.29 3.80
C GLY A 98 20.01 -12.67 3.23
N GLU A 99 19.33 -13.50 4.02
CA GLU A 99 18.68 -14.71 3.50
C GLU A 99 17.35 -14.31 2.86
N ASN A 100 17.33 -14.32 1.53
CA ASN A 100 16.18 -13.88 0.72
C ASN A 100 15.35 -15.07 0.20
N TRP A 101 15.38 -16.20 0.91
CA TRP A 101 14.79 -17.48 0.51
C TRP A 101 13.94 -18.11 1.62
#